data_AF-A0A3D0PDY1-F1
#
_entry.id   AF-A0A3D0PDY1-F1
#
_cell.length_a   1.000
_cell.length_b   1.000
_cell.length_c   1.000
_cell.angle_alpha   90.00
_cell.angle_beta   90.00
_cell.angle_gamma   90.00
#
_symmetry.space_group_name_H-M   'P 1'
#
loop_
_entity.id
_entity.type
_entity.pdbx_description
1 polymer ?
#
loop_
_entity_poly.entity_id
_entity_poly.type
_entity_poly.pdbx_seq_one_letter_code
_entity_poly.pdbx_strand_id
1 'polypeptide(L)'
;MLEHLLPPLNDKNLPWMDVLHPIVVHFVIAMALITVVFDLIGVITRKPNLFEVSFWNLLVATVAIFVAIIFGQVEAGLASPYSGARDILNYHSTIGWSLAGVLSLLTAWRYVVRQKDPAVLP
;
A
#
# COMPACT_ATOMS: atom_id res chain seq x y z
N MET A 1 -6.18 -36.52 -2.28
CA MET A 1 -7.11 -36.04 -3.33
C MET A 1 -6.98 -34.53 -3.60
N LEU A 2 -6.53 -33.70 -2.64
CA LEU A 2 -6.35 -32.26 -2.82
C LEU A 2 -5.04 -31.84 -3.50
N GLU A 3 -4.05 -32.75 -3.61
CA GLU A 3 -2.72 -32.44 -4.14
C GLU A 3 -2.69 -32.10 -5.64
N HIS A 4 -3.77 -32.36 -6.39
CA HIS A 4 -3.86 -32.06 -7.82
C HIS A 4 -4.51 -30.70 -8.13
N LEU A 5 -5.02 -29.98 -7.11
CA LEU A 5 -5.65 -28.67 -7.27
C LEU A 5 -4.69 -27.50 -7.02
N LEU A 6 -3.52 -27.77 -6.42
CA LEU A 6 -2.54 -26.74 -6.11
C LEU A 6 -1.50 -26.65 -7.23
N PRO A 7 -1.25 -25.45 -7.79
CA PRO A 7 -0.15 -25.27 -8.74
C PRO A 7 1.19 -25.65 -8.08
N PRO A 8 2.15 -26.17 -8.85
CA PRO A 8 3.47 -26.50 -8.33
C PRO A 8 4.14 -25.25 -7.75
N LEU A 9 4.78 -25.42 -6.58
CA LEU A 9 5.48 -24.33 -5.91
C LEU A 9 6.75 -23.95 -6.71
N ASN A 10 7.06 -22.65 -6.76
CA ASN A 10 8.28 -22.15 -7.39
C ASN A 10 9.52 -22.31 -6.48
N ASP A 11 10.69 -21.89 -6.96
CA ASP A 11 11.97 -21.94 -6.22
C ASP A 11 11.97 -21.13 -4.90
N LYS A 12 10.95 -20.29 -4.69
CA LYS A 12 10.73 -19.48 -3.48
C LYS A 12 9.59 -20.02 -2.61
N ASN A 13 9.13 -21.25 -2.86
CA ASN A 13 8.05 -21.92 -2.14
C ASN A 13 6.67 -21.24 -2.28
N LEU A 14 6.41 -20.54 -3.39
CA LEU A 14 5.16 -19.81 -3.66
C LEU A 14 4.29 -20.53 -4.69
N PRO A 15 2.94 -20.47 -4.57
CA PRO A 15 2.00 -21.09 -5.51
C PRO A 15 1.76 -20.26 -6.79
N TRP A 16 2.54 -19.21 -7.00
CA TRP A 16 2.44 -18.32 -8.16
C TRP A 16 3.84 -18.00 -8.72
N MET A 17 3.90 -17.36 -9.89
CA MET A 17 5.14 -17.23 -10.67
C MET A 17 6.24 -16.40 -9.98
N ASP A 18 5.89 -15.26 -9.36
CA ASP A 18 6.86 -14.33 -8.78
C ASP A 18 6.38 -13.66 -7.49
N VAL A 19 7.31 -13.12 -6.70
CA VAL A 19 6.98 -12.47 -5.42
C VAL A 19 6.05 -11.27 -5.67
N LEU A 20 4.78 -11.36 -5.26
CA LEU A 20 3.76 -10.36 -5.58
C LEU A 20 3.84 -9.16 -4.64
N HIS A 21 4.20 -9.38 -3.37
CA HIS A 21 4.27 -8.31 -2.37
C HIS A 21 5.09 -7.09 -2.84
N PRO A 22 6.33 -7.22 -3.37
CA PRO A 22 7.09 -6.09 -3.86
C PRO A 22 6.36 -5.33 -4.96
N ILE A 23 5.72 -6.02 -5.91
CA ILE A 23 5.01 -5.36 -7.02
C ILE A 23 3.90 -4.45 -6.47
N VAL A 24 3.11 -4.95 -5.53
CA VAL A 24 2.03 -4.17 -4.91
C VAL A 24 2.57 -3.02 -4.06
N VAL A 25 3.67 -3.23 -3.32
CA VAL A 25 4.30 -2.17 -2.50
C VAL A 25 4.82 -1.02 -3.38
N HIS A 26 5.49 -1.30 -4.51
CA HIS A 26 5.97 -0.25 -5.41
C HIS A 26 4.82 0.58 -5.97
N PHE A 27 3.71 -0.07 -6.33
CA PHE A 27 2.50 0.62 -6.75
C PHE A 27 1.96 1.55 -5.65
N VAL A 28 1.85 1.08 -4.40
CA VAL A 28 1.44 1.91 -3.25
C VAL A 28 2.33 3.13 -3.06
N ILE A 29 3.66 2.95 -3.12
CA ILE A 29 4.62 4.03 -2.95
C ILE A 29 4.47 5.07 -4.06
N ALA A 30 4.39 4.61 -5.32
CA ALA A 30 4.19 5.50 -6.47
C ALA A 30 2.90 6.32 -6.32
N MET A 31 1.80 5.67 -5.94
CA MET A 31 0.53 6.35 -5.68
C MET A 31 0.69 7.38 -4.55
N ALA A 32 1.20 7.01 -3.38
CA ALA A 32 1.38 7.95 -2.27
C ALA A 32 2.23 9.18 -2.65
N LEU A 33 3.30 9.00 -3.43
CA LEU A 33 4.12 10.11 -3.93
C LEU A 33 3.37 10.99 -4.93
N ILE A 34 2.63 10.38 -5.87
CA ILE A 34 1.82 11.10 -6.86
C ILE A 34 0.73 11.94 -6.18
N THR A 35 0.13 11.47 -5.08
CA THR A 35 -0.80 12.27 -4.26
C THR A 35 -0.14 13.57 -3.79
N VAL A 36 1.06 13.48 -3.21
CA VAL A 36 1.78 14.66 -2.72
C VAL A 36 2.12 15.62 -3.86
N VAL A 37 2.53 15.09 -5.01
CA VAL A 37 2.81 15.89 -6.21
C VAL A 37 1.55 16.61 -6.71
N PHE A 38 0.42 15.92 -6.80
CA PHE A 38 -0.84 16.55 -7.23
C PHE A 38 -1.37 17.57 -6.23
N ASP A 39 -1.18 17.34 -4.92
CA ASP A 39 -1.50 18.34 -3.91
C ASP A 39 -0.65 19.59 -4.08
N LEU A 40 0.67 19.45 -4.24
CA LEU A 40 1.57 20.58 -4.43
C LEU A 40 1.22 21.39 -5.69
N ILE A 41 0.98 20.71 -6.82
CA ILE A 41 0.57 21.35 -8.06
C ILE A 41 -0.82 21.98 -7.90
N GLY A 42 -1.75 21.32 -7.21
CA GLY A 42 -3.08 21.84 -6.89
C GLY A 42 -3.02 23.15 -6.12
N VAL A 43 -2.16 23.23 -5.11
CA VAL A 43 -1.92 24.43 -4.30
C VAL A 43 -1.33 25.56 -5.16
N ILE A 44 -0.30 25.27 -5.98
CA ILE A 44 0.37 26.27 -6.81
C ILE A 44 -0.55 26.79 -7.92
N THR A 45 -1.28 25.90 -8.59
CA THR A 45 -2.12 26.24 -9.75
C THR A 45 -3.55 26.64 -9.38
N ARG A 46 -3.94 26.50 -8.09
CA ARG A 46 -5.29 26.73 -7.58
C ARG A 46 -6.37 25.98 -8.36
N LYS A 47 -6.05 24.80 -8.88
CA LYS A 47 -6.99 23.95 -9.65
C LYS A 47 -7.64 22.91 -8.73
N PRO A 48 -8.92 23.04 -8.38
CA PRO A 48 -9.59 22.12 -7.46
C PRO A 48 -9.60 20.67 -7.95
N ASN A 49 -9.65 20.46 -9.28
CA ASN A 49 -9.65 19.13 -9.89
C ASN A 49 -8.41 18.28 -9.52
N LEU A 50 -7.26 18.91 -9.25
CA LEU A 50 -6.04 18.18 -8.88
C LEU A 50 -6.12 17.59 -7.46
N PHE A 51 -6.85 18.24 -6.56
CA PHE A 51 -7.08 17.71 -5.22
C PHE A 51 -8.02 16.52 -5.23
N GLU A 52 -8.97 16.47 -6.15
CA GLU A 52 -9.82 15.29 -6.34
C GLU A 52 -9.03 14.09 -6.84
N VAL A 53 -8.18 14.29 -7.85
CA VAL A 53 -7.26 13.24 -8.35
C VAL A 53 -6.36 12.76 -7.21
N SER A 54 -5.76 13.70 -6.47
CA SER A 54 -4.90 13.40 -5.33
C SER A 54 -5.61 12.58 -4.24
N PHE A 55 -6.85 12.93 -3.92
CA PHE A 55 -7.66 12.20 -2.93
C PHE A 55 -7.97 10.78 -3.38
N TRP A 56 -8.42 10.58 -4.62
CA TRP A 56 -8.69 9.23 -5.16
C TRP A 56 -7.43 8.39 -5.20
N ASN A 57 -6.31 9.02 -5.57
CA ASN A 57 -5.02 8.39 -5.61
C ASN A 57 -4.55 7.96 -4.20
N LEU A 58 -4.79 8.79 -3.18
CA LEU A 58 -4.50 8.47 -1.79
C LEU A 58 -5.39 7.33 -1.27
N LEU A 59 -6.69 7.36 -1.58
CA LEU A 59 -7.64 6.31 -1.20
C LEU A 59 -7.23 4.95 -1.79
N VAL A 60 -6.88 4.91 -3.07
CA VAL A 60 -6.40 3.70 -3.73
C VAL A 60 -5.09 3.22 -3.10
N ALA A 61 -4.16 4.13 -2.78
CA ALA A 61 -2.93 3.78 -2.07
C ALA A 61 -3.21 3.15 -0.70
N THR A 62 -4.18 3.70 0.05
CA THR A 62 -4.62 3.15 1.35
C THR A 62 -5.22 1.75 1.21
N VAL A 63 -6.03 1.48 0.19
CA VAL A 63 -6.57 0.13 -0.01
C VAL A 63 -5.46 -0.84 -0.44
N ALA A 64 -4.60 -0.40 -1.36
CA ALA A 64 -3.53 -1.24 -1.91
C ALA A 64 -2.46 -1.61 -0.86
N ILE A 65 -2.21 -0.78 0.16
CA ILE A 65 -1.25 -1.12 1.21
C ILE A 65 -1.73 -2.31 2.07
N PHE A 66 -3.04 -2.44 2.31
CA PHE A 66 -3.56 -3.62 3.01
C PHE A 66 -3.41 -4.89 2.16
N VAL A 67 -3.64 -4.79 0.84
CA VAL A 67 -3.40 -5.88 -0.10
C VAL A 67 -1.92 -6.28 -0.08
N ALA A 68 -1.01 -5.31 -0.11
CA ALA A 68 0.42 -5.55 -0.02
C ALA A 68 0.83 -6.24 1.30
N ILE A 69 0.25 -5.82 2.43
CA ILE A 69 0.49 -6.45 3.74
C ILE A 69 0.04 -7.92 3.73
N ILE A 70 -1.15 -8.23 3.18
CA ILE A 70 -1.65 -9.60 3.10
C ILE A 70 -0.66 -10.49 2.34
N PHE A 71 -0.24 -10.08 1.14
CA PHE A 71 0.76 -10.83 0.37
C PHE A 71 2.08 -10.96 1.11
N GLY A 72 2.55 -9.88 1.76
CA GLY A 72 3.80 -9.90 2.52
C GLY A 72 3.78 -10.87 3.71
N GLN A 73 2.65 -10.98 4.43
CA GLN A 73 2.51 -11.94 5.53
C GLN A 73 2.45 -13.39 5.03
N VAL A 74 1.75 -13.63 3.92
CA VAL A 74 1.70 -14.97 3.30
C VAL A 74 3.09 -15.41 2.84
N GLU A 75 3.80 -14.55 2.12
CA GLU A 75 5.15 -14.86 1.63
C GLU A 75 6.16 -15.03 2.77
N ALA A 76 6.08 -14.20 3.83
CA ALA A 76 6.91 -14.35 5.03
C ALA A 76 6.68 -15.71 5.74
N GLY A 77 5.42 -16.17 5.79
CA GLY A 77 5.07 -17.47 6.37
C GLY A 77 5.59 -18.66 5.57
N LEU A 78 5.69 -18.52 4.24
CA LEU A 78 6.17 -19.58 3.34
C LEU A 78 7.70 -19.65 3.24
N ALA A 79 8.40 -18.53 3.51
CA ALA A 79 9.84 -18.39 3.27
C ALA A 79 10.77 -18.96 4.37
N SER A 80 10.25 -19.41 5.52
CA SER A 80 11.02 -19.95 6.67
C SER A 80 12.35 -19.21 6.96
N PRO A 81 12.31 -17.98 7.50
CA PRO A 81 13.51 -17.13 7.62
C PRO A 81 14.55 -17.72 8.59
N TYR A 82 15.83 -17.74 8.16
CA TYR A 82 16.97 -18.01 9.04
C TYR A 82 17.06 -16.97 10.16
N SER A 83 17.57 -17.35 11.33
CA SER A 83 17.50 -16.55 12.57
C SER A 83 17.95 -15.10 12.42
N GLY A 84 19.02 -14.83 11.67
CA GLY A 84 19.52 -13.47 11.43
C GLY A 84 18.64 -12.59 10.52
N ALA A 85 17.78 -13.18 9.69
CA ALA A 85 16.87 -12.44 8.81
C ALA A 85 15.54 -12.07 9.49
N ARG A 86 15.23 -12.70 10.63
CA ARG A 86 13.96 -12.48 11.36
C ARG A 86 13.84 -11.07 11.90
N ASP A 87 14.92 -10.50 12.43
CA ASP A 87 14.89 -9.15 12.99
C ASP A 87 14.63 -8.11 11.90
N ILE A 88 15.30 -8.25 10.75
CA ILE A 88 15.08 -7.38 9.58
C ILE A 88 13.65 -7.52 9.06
N LEU A 89 13.11 -8.74 8.99
CA LEU A 89 11.74 -8.99 8.57
C LEU A 89 10.71 -8.41 9.55
N ASN A 90 11.00 -8.42 10.85
CA ASN A 90 10.19 -7.76 11.87
C ASN A 90 10.18 -6.25 11.68
N TYR A 91 11.34 -5.61 11.49
CA TYR A 91 11.42 -4.18 11.19
C TYR A 91 10.66 -3.82 9.91
N HIS A 92 10.84 -4.59 8.83
CA HIS A 92 10.11 -4.41 7.57
C HIS A 92 8.59 -4.46 7.79
N SER A 93 8.12 -5.45 8.56
CA SER A 93 6.71 -5.62 8.89
C SER A 93 6.17 -4.44 9.72
N THR A 94 6.93 -4.00 10.74
CA THR A 94 6.54 -2.84 11.57
C THR A 94 6.46 -1.56 10.75
N ILE A 95 7.41 -1.33 9.83
CA ILE A 95 7.39 -0.17 8.93
C ILE A 95 6.17 -0.25 8.00
N GLY A 96 5.87 -1.42 7.43
CA GLY A 96 4.69 -1.64 6.59
C GLY A 96 3.38 -1.32 7.30
N TRP A 97 3.20 -1.82 8.53
CA TRP A 97 2.02 -1.51 9.35
C TRP A 97 1.95 -0.04 9.76
N SER A 98 3.09 0.57 10.09
CA SER A 98 3.15 2.00 10.42
C SER A 98 2.74 2.87 9.23
N LEU A 99 3.23 2.55 8.03
CA LEU A 99 2.83 3.24 6.80
C LEU A 99 1.34 3.07 6.51
N ALA A 100 0.78 1.88 6.72
CA ALA A 100 -0.67 1.65 6.57
C ALA A 100 -1.49 2.51 7.55
N GLY A 101 -1.03 2.63 8.79
CA GLY A 101 -1.62 3.52 9.79
C GLY A 101 -1.60 4.98 9.35
N VAL A 102 -0.45 5.47 8.88
CA VAL A 102 -0.30 6.86 8.39
C VAL A 102 -1.20 7.12 7.18
N LEU A 103 -1.17 6.26 6.16
CA LEU A 103 -2.01 6.43 4.98
C LEU A 103 -3.50 6.40 5.32
N SER A 104 -3.92 5.49 6.21
CA SER A 104 -5.31 5.41 6.67
C SER A 104 -5.75 6.67 7.41
N LEU A 105 -4.89 7.18 8.30
CA LEU A 105 -5.15 8.41 9.04
C LEU A 105 -5.29 9.61 8.10
N LEU A 106 -4.37 9.75 7.14
CA LEU A 106 -4.40 10.84 6.16
C LEU A 106 -5.65 10.78 5.27
N THR A 107 -6.01 9.58 4.80
CA THR A 107 -7.22 9.37 4.00
C THR A 107 -8.48 9.69 4.79
N ALA A 108 -8.60 9.20 6.02
CA ALA A 108 -9.73 9.48 6.89
C ALA A 108 -9.84 10.97 7.21
N TRP A 109 -8.72 11.63 7.50
CA TRP A 109 -8.67 13.07 7.73
C TRP A 109 -9.18 13.86 6.52
N ARG A 110 -8.65 13.58 5.31
CA ARG A 110 -9.13 14.25 4.08
C ARG A 110 -10.60 13.98 3.80
N TYR A 111 -11.07 12.77 4.07
CA TYR A 111 -12.47 12.43 3.92
C TYR A 111 -13.37 13.28 4.83
N VAL A 112 -13.00 13.43 6.12
CA VAL A 112 -13.73 14.27 7.08
C VAL A 112 -13.70 15.74 6.68
N VAL A 113 -12.55 16.27 6.25
CA VAL A 113 -12.44 17.68 5.81
C VAL A 113 -13.33 17.93 4.59
N ARG A 114 -13.36 17.01 3.62
CA ARG A 114 -14.21 17.11 2.42
C ARG A 114 -15.71 17.13 2.74
N GLN A 115 -16.14 16.48 3.82
CA GLN A 115 -17.55 16.49 4.24
C GLN A 115 -17.97 17.81 4.90
N LYS A 116 -17.05 18.51 5.56
CA LYS A 116 -17.37 19.77 6.25
C LYS A 116 -17.54 20.94 5.28
N ASP A 117 -16.84 20.90 4.15
CA ASP A 117 -16.97 21.94 3.14
C ASP A 117 -16.65 21.38 1.74
N PRO A 118 -17.65 21.11 0.89
CA PRO A 118 -17.44 20.60 -0.47
C PRO A 118 -16.68 21.57 -1.38
N ALA A 119 -16.58 22.84 -1.00
CA ALA A 119 -15.99 23.92 -1.79
C ALA A 119 -14.66 24.45 -1.22
N VAL A 120 -14.31 24.11 0.02
CA VAL A 120 -13.06 24.56 0.63
C VAL A 120 -11.99 23.49 0.49
N LEU A 121 -10.92 23.90 -0.21
CA LEU A 121 -9.67 23.17 -0.28
C LEU A 121 -9.13 22.95 1.15
N PRO A 122 -8.67 21.74 1.51
CA PRO A 122 -7.83 21.58 2.68
C PRO A 122 -6.55 22.43 2.58
#